data_AF-A0AAD5UP65-F1
#
_entry.id   AF-A0AAD5UP65-F1
#
_cell.length_a   1.000
_cell.length_b   1.000
_cell.length_c   1.000
_cell.angle_alpha   90.00
_cell.angle_beta   90.00
_cell.angle_gamma   90.00
#
_symmetry.space_group_name_H-M   'P 1'
#
loop_
_entity.id
_entity.type
_entity.pdbx_description
1 polymer ?
#
loop_
_entity_poly.entity_id
_entity_poly.type
_entity_poly.pdbx_seq_one_letter_code
_entity_poly.pdbx_strand_id
1 'polypeptide(L)'
;MERFILIELKFYLGHVSSYQFMQIYSKMWMISPDSKIAGVSKYLIELASLNRKCLGVLPSAIAKSCLHLAYLIVEGKQLPNLNTTENMTLKLIYECLRSPPNSLVKKFTSREYGQASLIVQRYNDDSISKQYVIQNGLLTPPKDEGMKSEFQFDPAVGYSVGFGYRKWVPGVTEGHPIFGWN
;
A
#
# COMPACT_ATOMS: atom_id res chain seq x y z
N MET A 1 -28.36 14.87 10.83
CA MET A 1 -27.17 14.23 10.24
C MET A 1 -27.51 13.33 9.07
N GLU A 2 -28.45 12.39 9.21
CA GLU A 2 -28.85 11.48 8.11
C GLU A 2 -29.24 12.19 6.80
N ARG A 3 -30.23 13.09 6.85
CA ARG A 3 -30.67 13.87 5.67
C ARG A 3 -29.52 14.62 5.00
N PHE A 4 -28.61 15.18 5.79
CA PHE A 4 -27.46 15.91 5.29
C PHE A 4 -26.50 14.98 4.52
N ILE A 5 -26.17 13.81 5.07
CA ILE A 5 -25.32 12.81 4.40
C ILE A 5 -25.95 12.34 3.08
N LEU A 6 -27.26 12.08 3.06
CA LEU A 6 -27.95 11.65 1.84
C LEU A 6 -27.90 12.70 0.72
N ILE A 7 -28.03 13.98 1.08
CA ILE A 7 -27.93 15.09 0.15
C ILE A 7 -26.50 15.23 -0.38
N GLU A 8 -25.49 15.17 0.51
CA GLU A 8 -24.08 15.27 0.13
C GLU A 8 -23.64 14.12 -0.80
N LEU A 9 -24.12 12.90 -0.54
CA LEU A 9 -23.87 11.73 -1.40
C LEU A 9 -24.75 11.72 -2.66
N LYS A 10 -25.64 12.71 -2.85
CA LYS A 10 -26.62 12.77 -3.95
C LYS A 10 -27.42 11.47 -4.09
N PHE A 11 -27.74 10.83 -2.96
CA PHE A 11 -28.40 9.52 -2.89
C PHE A 11 -27.67 8.36 -3.60
N TYR A 12 -26.39 8.51 -3.96
CA TYR A 12 -25.57 7.40 -4.43
C TYR A 12 -24.99 6.63 -3.23
N LEU A 13 -25.63 5.52 -2.88
CA LEU A 13 -25.24 4.68 -1.73
C LEU A 13 -24.56 3.36 -2.15
N GLY A 14 -24.62 3.02 -3.44
CA GLY A 14 -24.08 1.77 -3.97
C GLY A 14 -22.63 1.91 -4.41
N HIS A 15 -21.68 1.51 -3.57
CA HIS A 15 -20.28 1.38 -3.96
C HIS A 15 -19.79 -0.04 -3.73
N VAL A 16 -19.06 -0.58 -4.71
CA VAL A 16 -18.47 -1.92 -4.60
C VAL A 16 -17.32 -1.87 -3.61
N SER A 17 -17.37 -2.73 -2.59
CA SER A 17 -16.35 -2.76 -1.53
C SER A 17 -15.19 -3.70 -1.89
N SER A 18 -14.03 -3.46 -1.27
CA SER A 18 -12.85 -4.33 -1.41
C SER A 18 -13.17 -5.75 -0.92
N TYR A 19 -14.08 -5.90 0.04
CA TYR A 19 -14.54 -7.20 0.51
C TYR A 19 -15.30 -7.99 -0.56
N GLN A 20 -16.19 -7.32 -1.31
CA GLN A 20 -16.91 -7.95 -2.43
C GLN A 20 -15.94 -8.41 -3.53
N PHE A 21 -14.97 -7.57 -3.89
CA PHE A 21 -13.92 -7.98 -4.85
C PHE A 21 -13.09 -9.15 -4.34
N MET A 22 -12.76 -9.19 -3.04
CA MET A 22 -12.01 -10.30 -2.46
C MET A 22 -12.81 -11.61 -2.53
N GLN A 23 -14.13 -11.58 -2.32
CA GLN A 23 -14.97 -12.77 -2.51
C GLN A 23 -14.97 -13.26 -3.96
N ILE A 24 -15.02 -12.35 -4.94
CA ILE A 24 -14.95 -12.67 -6.36
C ILE A 24 -13.59 -13.34 -6.68
N TYR A 25 -12.49 -12.70 -6.30
CA TYR A 25 -11.15 -13.24 -6.54
C TYR A 25 -10.89 -14.56 -5.81
N SER A 26 -11.39 -14.71 -4.58
CA SER A 26 -11.27 -15.96 -3.83
C SER A 26 -11.95 -17.12 -4.57
N LYS A 27 -13.13 -16.89 -5.16
CA LYS A 27 -13.79 -17.90 -6.00
C LYS A 27 -13.00 -18.20 -7.26
N MET A 28 -12.47 -17.17 -7.93
CA MET A 28 -11.65 -17.34 -9.14
C MET A 28 -10.36 -18.14 -8.87
N TRP A 29 -9.76 -17.97 -7.69
CA TRP A 29 -8.53 -18.65 -7.29
C TRP A 29 -8.79 -19.96 -6.52
N MET A 30 -10.04 -20.40 -6.45
CA MET A 30 -10.47 -21.62 -5.76
C MET A 30 -10.05 -21.68 -4.27
N ILE A 31 -10.06 -20.52 -3.60
CA ILE A 31 -9.76 -20.38 -2.18
C ILE A 31 -10.99 -20.75 -1.37
N SER A 32 -10.86 -21.65 -0.40
CA SER A 32 -11.96 -21.95 0.51
C SER A 32 -12.25 -20.76 1.45
N PRO A 33 -13.52 -20.47 1.75
CA PRO A 33 -13.90 -19.33 2.58
C PRO A 33 -13.37 -19.41 4.02
N ASP A 34 -13.12 -20.64 4.50
CA ASP A 34 -12.58 -20.95 5.84
C ASP A 34 -11.06 -21.14 5.84
N SER A 35 -10.40 -20.91 4.70
CA SER A 35 -8.94 -20.97 4.63
C SER A 35 -8.29 -19.88 5.47
N LYS A 36 -7.08 -20.17 5.97
CA LYS A 36 -6.21 -19.17 6.59
C LYS A 36 -5.96 -17.98 5.66
N ILE A 37 -5.87 -18.23 4.35
CA ILE A 37 -5.68 -17.19 3.32
C ILE A 37 -6.87 -16.24 3.32
N ALA A 38 -8.11 -16.74 3.34
CA ALA A 38 -9.31 -15.92 3.41
C ALA A 38 -9.36 -15.11 4.72
N GLY A 39 -9.00 -15.72 5.86
CA GLY A 39 -8.91 -15.03 7.16
C GLY A 39 -7.89 -13.88 7.15
N VAL A 40 -6.68 -14.14 6.68
CA VAL A 40 -5.61 -13.14 6.55
C VAL A 40 -5.99 -12.05 5.54
N SER A 41 -6.63 -12.40 4.43
CA SER A 41 -7.08 -11.41 3.43
C SER A 41 -8.14 -10.47 4.01
N LYS A 42 -9.10 -10.99 4.79
CA LYS A 42 -10.10 -10.17 5.50
C LYS A 42 -9.44 -9.21 6.48
N TYR A 43 -8.47 -9.69 7.25
CA TYR A 43 -7.70 -8.86 8.18
C TYR A 43 -6.97 -7.71 7.45
N LEU A 44 -6.28 -8.02 6.35
CA LEU A 44 -5.56 -7.03 5.55
C LEU A 44 -6.50 -5.99 4.91
N ILE A 45 -7.68 -6.39 4.45
CA ILE A 45 -8.68 -5.47 3.88
C ILE A 45 -9.23 -4.52 4.94
N GLU A 46 -9.56 -5.02 6.12
CA GLU A 46 -10.04 -4.15 7.21
C GLU A 46 -8.93 -3.18 7.65
N LEU A 47 -7.69 -3.66 7.73
CA LEU A 47 -6.54 -2.83 8.04
C LEU A 47 -6.31 -1.73 6.99
N ALA A 48 -6.46 -2.04 5.70
CA ALA A 48 -6.40 -1.06 4.62
C ALA A 48 -7.56 -0.04 4.70
N SER A 49 -8.77 -0.48 5.07
CA SER A 49 -9.93 0.41 5.18
C SER A 49 -9.79 1.47 6.28
N LEU A 50 -8.97 1.20 7.30
CA LEU A 50 -8.69 2.13 8.39
C LEU A 50 -7.58 3.14 8.05
N ASN A 51 -6.80 2.90 6.98
CA ASN A 51 -5.72 3.80 6.59
C ASN A 51 -6.18 4.81 5.55
N ARG A 52 -6.06 6.10 5.89
CA ARG A 52 -6.38 7.22 5.00
C ARG A 52 -5.63 7.16 3.66
N LYS A 53 -4.40 6.62 3.64
CA LYS A 53 -3.60 6.49 2.41
C LYS A 53 -4.25 5.55 1.38
N CYS A 54 -5.13 4.64 1.81
CA CYS A 54 -5.80 3.70 0.93
C CYS A 54 -7.11 4.24 0.32
N LEU A 55 -7.60 5.41 0.75
CA LEU A 55 -8.88 5.97 0.27
C LEU A 55 -8.89 6.31 -1.24
N GLY A 56 -7.73 6.60 -1.83
CA GLY A 56 -7.59 6.88 -3.26
C GLY A 56 -7.38 5.64 -4.13
N VAL A 57 -7.28 4.45 -3.53
CA VAL A 57 -6.98 3.22 -4.25
C VAL A 57 -8.27 2.50 -4.63
N LEU A 58 -8.31 1.95 -5.85
CA LEU A 58 -9.45 1.17 -6.31
C LEU A 58 -9.70 -0.05 -5.39
N PRO A 59 -10.96 -0.31 -4.99
CA PRO A 59 -11.30 -1.44 -4.12
C PRO A 59 -10.85 -2.80 -4.67
N SER A 60 -10.88 -2.99 -5.99
CA SER A 60 -10.38 -4.18 -6.68
C SER A 60 -8.86 -4.37 -6.51
N ALA A 61 -8.10 -3.28 -6.65
CA ALA A 61 -6.65 -3.30 -6.47
C ALA A 61 -6.27 -3.62 -5.02
N ILE A 62 -6.99 -3.06 -4.03
CA ILE A 62 -6.82 -3.39 -2.62
C ILE A 62 -7.09 -4.89 -2.40
N ALA A 63 -8.23 -5.38 -2.87
CA ALA A 63 -8.64 -6.77 -2.68
C ALA A 63 -7.62 -7.76 -3.26
N LYS A 64 -7.17 -7.53 -4.49
CA LYS A 64 -6.19 -8.37 -5.18
C LYS A 64 -4.83 -8.35 -4.47
N SER A 65 -4.37 -7.16 -4.07
CA SER A 65 -3.10 -7.00 -3.35
C SER A 65 -3.12 -7.67 -1.97
N CYS A 66 -4.23 -7.55 -1.23
CA CYS A 66 -4.41 -8.24 0.05
C CYS A 66 -4.40 -9.76 -0.12
N LEU A 67 -5.05 -10.29 -1.16
CA LEU A 67 -5.04 -11.72 -1.45
C LEU A 67 -3.63 -12.22 -1.79
N HIS A 68 -2.93 -11.52 -2.67
CA HIS A 68 -1.54 -11.85 -3.01
C HIS A 68 -0.62 -11.83 -1.78
N LEU A 69 -0.76 -10.81 -0.93
CA LEU A 69 0.00 -10.72 0.31
C LEU A 69 -0.38 -11.84 1.29
N ALA A 70 -1.65 -12.23 1.38
CA ALA A 70 -2.09 -13.35 2.19
C ALA A 70 -1.50 -14.69 1.72
N TYR A 71 -1.40 -14.91 0.40
CA TYR A 71 -0.70 -16.07 -0.16
C TYR A 71 0.78 -16.10 0.23
N LEU A 72 1.45 -14.95 0.14
CA LEU A 72 2.85 -14.83 0.54
C LEU A 72 3.01 -15.15 2.04
N ILE A 73 2.13 -14.62 2.90
CA ILE A 73 2.18 -14.81 4.35
C ILE A 73 1.89 -16.26 4.76
N VAL A 74 0.89 -16.90 4.15
CA VAL A 74 0.42 -18.22 4.58
C VAL A 74 1.18 -19.35 3.90
N GLU A 75 1.45 -19.24 2.60
CA GLU A 75 2.05 -20.32 1.81
C GLU A 75 3.53 -20.07 1.48
N GLY A 76 4.07 -18.87 1.76
CA GLY A 76 5.44 -18.51 1.41
C GLY A 76 5.71 -18.45 -0.10
N LYS A 77 4.66 -18.44 -0.93
CA LYS A 77 4.79 -18.43 -2.40
C LYS A 77 5.19 -17.04 -2.90
N GLN A 78 6.04 -17.01 -3.92
CA GLN A 78 6.42 -15.77 -4.58
C GLN A 78 5.20 -15.10 -5.21
N LEU A 79 5.16 -13.77 -5.11
CA LEU A 79 4.16 -12.94 -5.77
C LEU A 79 4.33 -13.06 -7.29
N PRO A 80 3.24 -13.13 -8.07
CA PRO A 80 3.33 -13.02 -9.52
C PRO A 80 3.88 -11.64 -9.93
N ASN A 81 4.28 -11.48 -11.19
CA ASN A 81 4.68 -10.17 -11.72
C ASN A 81 3.52 -9.18 -11.62
N LEU A 82 3.56 -8.32 -10.61
CA LEU A 82 2.56 -7.31 -10.32
C LEU A 82 2.79 -6.07 -11.19
N ASN A 83 1.70 -5.44 -11.61
CA ASN A 83 1.78 -4.16 -12.31
C ASN A 83 2.25 -3.05 -11.35
N THR A 84 2.72 -1.92 -11.88
CA THR A 84 3.25 -0.80 -11.08
C THR A 84 2.25 -0.30 -10.02
N THR A 85 0.97 -0.24 -10.38
CA THR A 85 -0.13 0.17 -9.48
C THR A 85 -0.39 -0.82 -8.35
N GLU A 86 -0.32 -2.12 -8.65
CA GLU A 86 -0.48 -3.19 -7.68
C GLU A 86 0.70 -3.23 -6.70
N ASN A 87 1.93 -3.02 -7.20
CA ASN A 87 3.11 -2.88 -6.36
C ASN A 87 3.00 -1.68 -5.40
N MET A 88 2.53 -0.52 -5.87
CA MET A 88 2.29 0.63 -4.99
C MET A 88 1.21 0.33 -3.93
N THR A 89 0.13 -0.34 -4.33
CA THR A 89 -0.95 -0.73 -3.41
C THR A 89 -0.46 -1.71 -2.36
N LEU A 90 0.36 -2.69 -2.76
CA LEU A 90 0.94 -3.68 -1.87
C LEU A 90 1.92 -3.03 -0.88
N LYS A 91 2.74 -2.06 -1.33
CA LYS A 91 3.57 -1.23 -0.43
C LYS A 91 2.74 -0.51 0.62
N LEU A 92 1.65 0.14 0.21
CA LEU A 92 0.76 0.85 1.14
C LEU A 92 0.16 -0.11 2.18
N ILE A 93 -0.34 -1.27 1.76
CA ILE A 93 -0.89 -2.28 2.69
C ILE A 93 0.19 -2.78 3.64
N TYR A 94 1.41 -2.99 3.15
CA TYR A 94 2.54 -3.41 3.97
C TYR A 94 2.94 -2.34 5.00
N GLU A 95 2.91 -1.06 4.63
CA GLU A 95 3.12 0.03 5.61
C GLU A 95 2.07 -0.02 6.73
N CYS A 96 0.80 -0.30 6.38
CA CYS A 96 -0.27 -0.42 7.37
C CYS A 96 -0.02 -1.55 8.37
N LEU A 97 0.70 -2.62 7.97
CA LEU A 97 1.01 -3.76 8.83
C LEU A 97 2.02 -3.45 9.94
N ARG A 98 2.78 -2.35 9.80
CA ARG A 98 3.79 -1.96 10.80
C ARG A 98 3.18 -1.46 12.10
N SER A 99 1.98 -0.88 12.03
CA SER A 99 1.30 -0.30 13.20
C SER A 99 -0.20 -0.59 13.16
N PRO A 100 -0.61 -1.87 13.31
CA PRO A 100 -2.02 -2.23 13.29
C PRO A 100 -2.75 -1.74 14.55
N PRO A 101 -4.01 -1.28 14.45
CA PRO A 101 -4.77 -0.85 15.61
C PRO A 101 -5.13 -2.04 16.52
N ASN A 102 -4.99 -1.86 17.84
CA ASN A 102 -5.19 -2.92 18.83
C ASN A 102 -6.57 -3.57 18.79
N SER A 103 -7.62 -2.79 18.49
CA SER A 103 -8.99 -3.29 18.35
C SER A 103 -9.11 -4.30 17.21
N LEU A 104 -8.45 -4.04 16.08
CA LEU A 104 -8.43 -4.91 14.93
C LEU A 104 -7.62 -6.18 15.20
N VAL A 105 -6.45 -6.04 15.81
CA VAL A 105 -5.61 -7.19 16.19
C VAL A 105 -6.43 -8.17 17.03
N LYS A 106 -7.09 -7.67 18.10
CA LYS A 106 -7.93 -8.46 19.00
C LYS A 106 -9.07 -9.16 18.28
N LYS A 107 -9.78 -8.45 17.39
CA LYS A 107 -10.89 -9.02 16.60
C LYS A 107 -10.42 -10.24 15.79
N PHE A 108 -9.27 -10.14 15.15
CA PHE A 108 -8.74 -11.19 14.26
C PHE A 108 -7.85 -12.24 14.96
N THR A 109 -7.74 -12.19 16.29
CA THR A 109 -7.11 -13.26 17.08
C THR A 109 -8.05 -14.44 17.31
N SER A 110 -9.36 -14.26 17.11
CA SER A 110 -10.34 -15.32 17.33
C SER A 110 -10.20 -16.47 16.31
N ARG A 111 -10.71 -17.65 16.69
CA ARG A 111 -10.72 -18.84 15.80
C ARG A 111 -11.61 -18.64 14.57
N GLU A 112 -12.64 -17.80 14.67
CA GLU A 112 -13.56 -17.48 13.57
C GLU A 112 -12.83 -16.88 12.36
N TYR A 113 -11.75 -16.14 12.61
CA TYR A 113 -10.90 -15.56 11.57
C TYR A 113 -9.61 -16.35 11.33
N GLY A 114 -9.54 -17.60 11.78
CA GLY A 114 -8.37 -18.46 11.62
C GLY A 114 -7.11 -17.94 12.31
N GLN A 115 -7.27 -17.12 13.37
CA GLN A 115 -6.15 -16.47 14.08
C GLN A 115 -5.28 -15.59 13.16
N ALA A 116 -5.89 -14.97 12.14
CA ALA A 116 -5.21 -14.20 11.10
C ALA A 116 -4.21 -13.17 11.65
N SER A 117 -4.54 -12.46 12.73
CA SER A 117 -3.62 -11.45 13.29
C SER A 117 -2.33 -12.07 13.85
N LEU A 118 -2.41 -13.26 14.45
CA LEU A 118 -1.23 -14.00 14.94
C LEU A 118 -0.35 -14.50 13.79
N ILE A 119 -0.96 -14.95 12.69
CA ILE A 119 -0.23 -15.41 11.51
C ILE A 119 0.59 -14.26 10.92
N VAL A 120 -0.04 -13.09 10.77
CA VAL A 120 0.63 -11.90 10.23
C VAL A 120 1.73 -11.38 11.17
N GLN A 121 1.51 -11.42 12.50
CA GLN A 121 2.53 -11.04 13.47
C GLN A 121 3.78 -11.94 13.35
N ARG A 122 3.60 -13.26 13.31
CA ARG A 122 4.71 -14.21 13.13
C ARG A 122 5.49 -13.91 11.85
N TYR A 123 4.79 -13.64 10.76
CA TYR A 123 5.43 -13.29 9.49
C TYR A 123 6.28 -12.01 9.58
N ASN A 124 5.84 -11.00 10.33
CA ASN A 124 6.58 -9.76 10.54
C ASN A 124 7.80 -9.93 11.47
N ASP A 125 7.70 -10.85 12.43
CA ASP A 125 8.78 -11.17 13.35
C ASP A 125 9.90 -11.98 12.67
N ASP A 126 9.55 -12.83 11.69
CA ASP A 126 10.49 -13.61 10.91
C ASP A 126 11.45 -12.72 10.09
N SER A 127 12.75 -12.84 10.36
CA SER A 127 13.84 -12.08 9.73
C SER A 127 13.99 -12.34 8.22
N ILE A 128 13.54 -13.50 7.74
CA ILE A 128 13.57 -13.92 6.32
C ILE A 128 12.55 -13.12 5.50
N SER A 129 11.37 -12.83 6.07
CA SER A 129 10.34 -11.99 5.45
C SER A 129 10.86 -10.58 5.16
N LYS A 130 11.73 -10.04 6.04
CA LYS A 130 12.36 -8.72 5.85
C LYS A 130 13.30 -8.69 4.64
N GLN A 131 14.05 -9.76 4.38
CA GLN A 131 14.96 -9.84 3.22
C GLN A 131 14.21 -9.90 1.87
N TYR A 132 13.11 -10.64 1.79
CA TYR A 132 12.31 -10.75 0.57
C TYR A 132 11.59 -9.43 0.22
N VAL A 133 11.19 -8.68 1.24
CA VAL A 133 10.59 -7.35 1.13
C VAL A 133 11.62 -6.30 0.68
N ILE A 134 12.89 -6.44 1.08
CA ILE A 134 14.00 -5.58 0.64
C ILE A 134 14.41 -5.91 -0.81
N GLN A 135 14.52 -7.19 -1.17
CA GLN A 135 14.90 -7.61 -2.53
C GLN A 135 13.87 -7.23 -3.61
N ASN A 136 12.58 -7.24 -3.28
CA ASN A 136 11.52 -6.82 -4.21
C ASN A 136 11.20 -5.31 -4.14
N GLY A 137 12.05 -4.52 -3.46
CA GLY A 137 11.92 -3.05 -3.39
C GLY A 137 10.66 -2.55 -2.66
N LEU A 138 10.03 -3.39 -1.83
CA LEU A 138 8.86 -3.04 -1.02
C LEU A 138 9.22 -2.22 0.22
N LEU A 139 10.47 -2.29 0.67
CA LEU A 139 11.06 -1.39 1.64
C LEU A 139 12.35 -0.79 1.07
N THR A 140 12.52 0.53 1.18
CA THR A 140 13.86 1.12 1.12
C THR A 140 14.57 0.80 2.44
N PRO A 141 15.82 0.31 2.41
CA PRO A 141 16.57 0.09 3.65
C PRO A 141 16.65 1.39 4.47
N PRO A 142 16.70 1.31 5.80
CA PRO A 142 16.91 2.48 6.63
C PRO A 142 18.24 3.14 6.24
N LYS A 143 18.18 4.44 5.96
CA LYS A 143 19.38 5.28 5.83
C LYS A 143 19.79 5.71 7.24
N ASP A 144 20.46 4.84 7.98
CA ASP A 144 21.21 5.23 9.19
C ASP A 144 22.67 4.78 8.95
N GLU A 145 23.49 5.66 8.37
CA GLU A 145 24.40 6.61 9.03
C GLU A 145 25.78 6.00 9.37
N GLY A 146 26.81 6.49 8.68
CA GLY A 146 28.19 6.58 9.16
C GLY A 146 28.99 5.29 9.37
N MET A 147 29.74 4.87 8.35
CA MET A 147 31.07 4.30 8.59
C MET A 147 32.06 4.57 7.43
N LYS A 148 32.96 5.50 7.74
CA LYS A 148 34.36 5.66 7.29
C LYS A 148 34.64 5.92 5.81
N SER A 149 35.02 7.18 5.60
CA SER A 149 35.98 7.66 4.63
C SER A 149 37.07 6.65 4.26
N GLU A 150 37.10 6.24 3.00
CA GLU A 150 38.35 6.18 2.26
C GLU A 150 38.25 7.16 1.09
N PHE A 151 38.98 8.25 1.25
CA PHE A 151 39.38 9.14 0.17
C PHE A 151 40.15 8.30 -0.86
N GLN A 152 39.65 8.22 -2.09
CA GLN A 152 40.51 8.06 -3.25
C GLN A 152 40.27 9.27 -4.16
N PHE A 153 41.21 10.21 -4.11
CA PHE A 153 41.31 11.34 -5.01
C PHE A 153 41.82 10.80 -6.35
N ASP A 154 40.97 10.83 -7.39
CA ASP A 154 41.43 10.87 -8.78
C ASP A 154 41.30 12.32 -9.27
N PRO A 155 42.42 13.03 -9.52
CA PRO A 155 42.39 14.44 -9.91
C PRO A 155 42.32 14.54 -11.44
N ALA A 156 41.17 14.23 -12.02
CA ALA A 156 40.87 14.60 -13.39
C ALA A 156 39.36 14.62 -13.61
N VAL A 157 38.87 15.65 -14.30
CA VAL A 157 37.47 15.95 -14.62
C VAL A 157 36.77 16.81 -13.56
N GLY A 158 36.92 18.13 -13.74
CA GLY A 158 36.25 19.15 -12.96
C GLY A 158 34.74 19.17 -13.21
N TYR A 159 33.96 19.16 -12.13
CA TYR A 159 32.54 19.46 -12.13
C TYR A 159 32.32 20.93 -11.77
N SER A 160 31.72 21.69 -12.69
CA SER A 160 31.05 22.95 -12.38
C SER A 160 29.74 22.65 -11.64
N VAL A 161 29.64 23.16 -10.41
CA VAL A 161 28.47 23.05 -9.55
C VAL A 161 27.38 24.02 -10.02
N GLY A 162 26.15 23.54 -10.20
CA GLY A 162 24.97 24.35 -10.45
C GLY A 162 23.77 23.87 -9.63
N PHE A 163 23.66 24.35 -8.39
CA PHE A 163 22.46 24.21 -7.56
C PHE A 163 21.33 25.08 -8.11
N GLY A 164 20.16 24.50 -8.37
CA GLY A 164 18.95 25.22 -8.77
C GLY A 164 17.80 25.02 -7.78
N TYR A 165 17.79 25.79 -6.69
CA TYR A 165 16.59 26.00 -5.88
C TYR A 165 15.59 26.85 -6.66
N ARG A 166 14.41 26.31 -7.01
CA ARG A 166 13.30 27.16 -7.46
C ARG A 166 12.57 27.76 -6.26
N LYS A 167 12.89 29.02 -6.00
CA LYS A 167 12.16 29.98 -5.17
C LYS A 167 10.81 30.29 -5.81
N TRP A 168 9.74 30.30 -5.02
CA TRP A 168 8.44 30.89 -5.35
C TRP A 168 8.56 32.42 -5.37
N VAL A 169 7.96 33.10 -6.36
CA VAL A 169 7.76 34.56 -6.37
C VAL A 169 6.31 34.85 -6.81
N PRO A 170 5.53 35.62 -6.04
CA PRO A 170 4.18 36.03 -6.42
C PRO A 170 4.18 37.40 -7.12
N GLY A 171 3.28 37.56 -8.10
CA GLY A 171 2.86 38.85 -8.66
C GLY A 171 3.65 39.33 -9.88
N VAL A 172 2.97 39.39 -11.03
CA VAL A 172 2.73 40.60 -11.85
C VAL A 172 1.88 40.17 -13.06
N THR A 173 0.96 41.06 -13.38
CA THR A 173 -0.19 40.98 -14.27
C THR A 173 0.15 41.16 -15.76
N GLU A 174 -0.87 40.90 -16.60
CA GLU A 174 -1.10 41.41 -17.96
C GLU A 174 -0.55 40.62 -19.17
N GLY A 175 -1.47 40.16 -20.02
CA GLY A 175 -1.21 39.63 -21.36
C GLY A 175 -2.39 38.84 -21.94
N HIS A 176 -3.20 39.48 -22.78
CA HIS A 176 -4.44 39.02 -23.43
C HIS A 176 -4.47 37.60 -24.03
N PRO A 177 -5.66 36.95 -24.11
CA PRO A 177 -5.87 35.74 -24.90
C PRO A 177 -6.19 36.09 -26.37
N ILE A 178 -5.46 35.48 -27.30
CA ILE A 178 -5.84 35.47 -28.73
C ILE A 178 -6.77 34.26 -28.95
N PHE A 179 -8.04 34.56 -29.25
CA PHE A 179 -8.98 33.62 -29.84
C PHE A 179 -8.57 33.29 -31.28
N GLY A 180 -8.67 32.02 -31.66
CA GLY A 180 -8.63 31.57 -33.05
C GLY A 180 -9.54 30.36 -33.22
N TRP A 181 -10.74 30.61 -33.73
CA TRP A 181 -11.58 29.59 -34.36
C TRP A 181 -11.05 29.33 -35.78
N ASN A 182 -10.94 28.05 -36.14
CA ASN A 182 -11.30 27.50 -37.44
C ASN A 182 -11.47 25.98 -37.29
#